data_AF-A0A4Q7UZS0-F1
#
_entry.id   AF-A0A4Q7UZS0-F1
#
_cell.length_a   1.000
_cell.length_b   1.000
_cell.length_c   1.000
_cell.angle_alpha   90.00
_cell.angle_beta   90.00
_cell.angle_gamma   90.00
#
_symmetry.space_group_name_H-M   'P 1'
#
loop_
_entity.id
_entity.type
_entity.pdbx_description
1 polymer ?
#
loop_
_entity_poly.entity_id
_entity_poly.type
_entity_poly.pdbx_seq_one_letter_code
_entity_poly.pdbx_strand_id
1 'polypeptide(L)'
;MKIHSSSPFSTGHQFLEAPRWHDGHLWGSDFFAQHVVRFDEDGSHRSIAKIEGSPSGLGFLPDGSVLVVAQAAATVLRIAPDGTTTEYADFSDIATGLGNDMLVSPSGHAYAGNFGFALGSEDPRTTNLAHIDPSGRVQRVPGEVLFPNGAALTADGRTLLLAETFTHRISAFDVAADGSLSNLRTWAQLPDTYHPDGIALDGDGGVWFGNALTLGDDSGFYRVVEGGDVTDCVSTPGTWAVACAFGGPGLDVLYLMCNTTTLEDFHEGRSTGSVATASVGRTGVTPAGAG
;
A
#
# COMPACT_ATOMS: atom_id res chain seq x y z
N MET A 1 -14.28 -4.77 19.63
CA MET A 1 -13.91 -5.03 18.23
C MET A 1 -14.98 -5.88 17.55
N LYS A 2 -15.48 -5.46 16.39
CA LYS A 2 -16.41 -6.22 15.54
C LYS A 2 -15.61 -7.15 14.62
N ILE A 3 -16.07 -8.39 14.45
CA ILE A 3 -15.40 -9.37 13.58
C ILE A 3 -16.24 -9.58 12.33
N HIS A 4 -15.59 -9.57 11.17
CA HIS A 4 -16.19 -9.77 9.85
C HIS A 4 -15.61 -11.01 9.19
N SER A 5 -16.38 -11.59 8.27
CA SER A 5 -15.95 -12.73 7.47
C SER A 5 -15.48 -12.26 6.09
N SER A 6 -14.55 -13.02 5.50
CA SER A 6 -14.11 -12.84 4.12
C SER A 6 -14.47 -14.05 3.24
N SER A 7 -14.53 -13.81 1.94
CA SER A 7 -14.72 -14.83 0.90
C SER A 7 -13.52 -14.84 -0.06
N PRO A 8 -13.06 -16.00 -0.55
CA PRO A 8 -12.05 -16.07 -1.60
C PRO A 8 -12.48 -15.30 -2.86
N PHE A 9 -11.54 -14.62 -3.51
CA PHE A 9 -11.77 -13.87 -4.74
C PHE A 9 -10.81 -14.29 -5.86
N SER A 10 -9.51 -14.34 -5.58
CA SER A 10 -8.50 -14.73 -6.58
C SER A 10 -7.36 -15.54 -5.95
N THR A 11 -6.76 -16.44 -6.71
CA THR A 11 -5.67 -17.33 -6.27
C THR A 11 -4.66 -17.55 -7.40
N GLY A 12 -3.51 -18.14 -7.08
CA GLY A 12 -2.49 -18.49 -8.08
C GLY A 12 -1.43 -17.40 -8.29
N HIS A 13 -1.30 -16.50 -7.31
CA HIS A 13 -0.33 -15.41 -7.30
C HIS A 13 0.88 -15.79 -6.45
N GLN A 14 1.95 -15.00 -6.49
CA GLN A 14 3.11 -15.24 -5.63
C GLN A 14 3.11 -14.34 -4.40
N PHE A 15 3.25 -13.02 -4.55
CA PHE A 15 3.20 -12.09 -3.42
C PHE A 15 2.50 -10.80 -3.83
N LEU A 16 1.25 -10.65 -3.41
CA LEU A 16 0.40 -9.52 -3.78
C LEU A 16 0.53 -8.36 -2.79
N GLU A 17 0.68 -7.16 -3.32
CA GLU A 17 0.73 -5.90 -2.58
C GLU A 17 0.15 -4.73 -3.40
N ALA A 18 0.05 -3.56 -2.77
CA ALA A 18 -0.37 -2.29 -3.36
C ALA A 18 -1.71 -2.37 -4.11
N PRO A 19 -2.78 -2.90 -3.48
CA PRO A 19 -4.09 -2.95 -4.09
C PRO A 19 -4.58 -1.53 -4.35
N ARG A 20 -5.08 -1.28 -5.56
CA ARG A 20 -5.72 -0.01 -5.92
C ARG A 20 -6.98 -0.28 -6.71
N TRP A 21 -8.06 0.42 -6.37
CA TRP A 21 -9.27 0.41 -7.17
C TRP A 21 -9.22 1.56 -8.18
N HIS A 22 -9.31 1.24 -9.47
CA HIS A 22 -9.26 2.24 -10.54
C HIS A 22 -10.04 1.76 -11.76
N ASP A 23 -10.85 2.65 -12.33
CA ASP A 23 -11.69 2.40 -13.51
C ASP A 23 -12.50 1.09 -13.44
N GLY A 24 -13.10 0.84 -12.28
CA GLY A 24 -13.95 -0.34 -12.05
C GLY A 24 -13.21 -1.66 -11.88
N HIS A 25 -11.89 -1.64 -11.70
CA HIS A 25 -11.08 -2.84 -11.54
C HIS A 25 -10.18 -2.73 -10.32
N LEU A 26 -9.90 -3.87 -9.70
CA LEU A 26 -8.80 -4.00 -8.75
C LEU A 26 -7.49 -4.15 -9.53
N TRP A 27 -6.48 -3.43 -9.08
CA TRP A 27 -5.10 -3.53 -9.53
C TRP A 27 -4.21 -3.93 -8.36
N GLY A 28 -3.03 -4.46 -8.66
CA GLY A 28 -2.02 -4.79 -7.67
C GLY A 28 -0.67 -5.09 -8.29
N SER A 29 0.33 -5.20 -7.42
CA SER A 29 1.65 -5.72 -7.77
C SER A 29 1.75 -7.18 -7.33
N ASP A 30 2.07 -8.09 -8.24
CA ASP A 30 2.58 -9.41 -7.87
C ASP A 30 4.11 -9.36 -7.89
N PHE A 31 4.65 -9.15 -6.70
CA PHE A 31 6.03 -8.79 -6.42
C PHE A 31 7.01 -9.84 -6.95
N PHE A 32 6.86 -11.11 -6.54
CA PHE A 32 7.76 -12.18 -6.97
C PHE A 32 7.46 -12.65 -8.40
N ALA A 33 6.21 -12.55 -8.86
CA ALA A 33 5.89 -12.86 -10.25
C ALA A 33 6.38 -11.75 -11.20
N GLN A 34 6.80 -10.60 -10.68
CA GLN A 34 7.31 -9.44 -11.40
C GLN A 34 6.29 -8.79 -12.34
N HIS A 35 5.02 -8.75 -11.96
CA HIS A 35 3.97 -8.18 -12.80
C HIS A 35 3.10 -7.18 -12.06
N VAL A 36 2.75 -6.09 -12.74
CA VAL A 36 1.53 -5.34 -12.39
C VAL A 36 0.35 -6.11 -12.96
N VAL A 37 -0.60 -6.43 -12.10
CA VAL A 37 -1.78 -7.24 -12.43
C VAL A 37 -3.05 -6.43 -12.26
N ARG A 38 -4.04 -6.76 -13.09
CA ARG A 38 -5.40 -6.23 -13.00
C ARG A 38 -6.38 -7.38 -12.93
N PHE A 39 -7.34 -7.28 -12.03
CA PHE A 39 -8.35 -8.28 -11.78
C PHE A 39 -9.67 -7.86 -12.43
N ASP A 40 -10.37 -8.82 -13.01
CA ASP A 40 -11.74 -8.67 -13.50
C ASP A 40 -12.73 -9.07 -12.39
N GLU A 41 -14.02 -8.76 -12.56
CA GLU A 41 -15.05 -8.91 -11.50
C GLU A 41 -15.24 -10.35 -10.99
N ASP A 42 -14.90 -11.35 -11.80
CA ASP A 42 -15.01 -12.77 -11.47
C ASP A 42 -13.77 -13.33 -10.73
N GLY A 43 -12.78 -12.47 -10.46
CA GLY A 43 -11.53 -12.85 -9.80
C GLY A 43 -10.44 -13.38 -10.74
N SER A 44 -10.73 -13.50 -12.04
CA SER A 44 -9.69 -13.69 -13.05
C SER A 44 -8.81 -12.44 -13.15
N HIS A 45 -7.60 -12.60 -13.69
CA HIS A 45 -6.63 -11.52 -13.74
C HIS A 45 -5.82 -11.56 -15.04
N ARG A 46 -5.19 -10.44 -15.35
CA ARG A 46 -4.23 -10.32 -16.43
C ARG A 46 -3.02 -9.51 -16.02
N SER A 47 -1.89 -9.89 -16.58
CA SER A 47 -0.65 -9.11 -16.52
C SER A 47 -0.78 -7.88 -17.42
N ILE A 48 -0.42 -6.71 -16.90
CA ILE A 48 -0.43 -5.44 -17.61
C ILE A 48 0.98 -5.07 -18.07
N ALA A 49 1.97 -5.25 -17.19
CA ALA A 49 3.37 -5.04 -17.51
C ALA A 49 4.25 -5.93 -16.63
N LYS A 50 5.37 -6.39 -17.20
CA LYS A 50 6.45 -7.03 -16.43
C LYS A 50 7.40 -5.95 -15.92
N ILE A 51 7.68 -5.97 -14.62
CA ILE A 51 8.55 -4.99 -13.95
C ILE A 51 9.76 -5.72 -13.39
N GLU A 52 10.93 -5.51 -14.01
CA GLU A 52 12.19 -6.02 -13.47
C GLU A 52 12.51 -5.34 -12.13
N GLY A 53 13.10 -6.08 -11.20
CA GLY A 53 13.41 -5.56 -9.85
C GLY A 53 12.22 -5.54 -8.88
N SER A 54 11.14 -6.27 -9.21
CA SER A 54 9.93 -6.49 -8.42
C SER A 54 9.03 -5.24 -8.25
N PRO A 55 7.79 -5.27 -8.75
CA PRO A 55 6.85 -4.18 -8.56
C PRO A 55 6.37 -4.15 -7.10
N SER A 56 6.31 -2.96 -6.51
CA SER A 56 5.77 -2.73 -5.16
C SER A 56 4.68 -1.67 -5.20
N GLY A 57 4.92 -0.45 -4.73
CA GLY A 57 3.95 0.64 -4.72
C GLY A 57 3.35 0.94 -6.09
N LEU A 58 2.05 1.22 -6.12
CA LEU A 58 1.26 1.41 -7.35
C LEU A 58 0.33 2.63 -7.22
N GLY A 59 0.16 3.40 -8.30
CA GLY A 59 -0.85 4.45 -8.37
C GLY A 59 -1.09 4.98 -9.78
N PHE A 60 -1.99 5.94 -9.90
CA PHE A 60 -2.48 6.45 -11.20
C PHE A 60 -2.32 7.96 -11.26
N LEU A 61 -1.77 8.46 -12.36
CA LEU A 61 -1.76 9.88 -12.67
C LEU A 61 -3.15 10.34 -13.14
N PRO A 62 -3.44 11.66 -13.12
CA PRO A 62 -4.74 12.20 -13.54
C PRO A 62 -5.09 11.90 -15.01
N ASP A 63 -4.09 11.62 -15.84
CA ASP A 63 -4.27 11.23 -17.25
C ASP A 63 -4.54 9.72 -17.43
N GLY A 64 -4.64 8.96 -16.33
CA GLY A 64 -4.83 7.51 -16.33
C GLY A 64 -3.54 6.70 -16.47
N SER A 65 -2.37 7.34 -16.60
CA SER A 65 -1.09 6.62 -16.65
C SER A 65 -0.84 5.89 -15.33
N VAL A 66 -0.37 4.65 -15.42
CA VAL A 66 -0.03 3.84 -14.25
C VAL A 66 1.42 4.12 -13.85
N LEU A 67 1.66 4.40 -12.57
CA LEU A 67 2.97 4.48 -11.96
C LEU A 67 3.20 3.28 -11.04
N VAL A 68 4.39 2.70 -11.09
CA VAL A 68 4.80 1.58 -10.23
C VAL A 68 6.22 1.77 -9.74
N VAL A 69 6.49 1.42 -8.49
CA VAL A 69 7.84 1.39 -7.92
C VAL A 69 8.53 0.10 -8.36
N ALA A 70 9.69 0.22 -9.01
CA ALA A 70 10.63 -0.88 -9.20
C ALA A 70 11.55 -0.95 -7.98
N GLN A 71 11.22 -1.85 -7.04
CA GLN A 71 11.77 -1.85 -5.68
C GLN A 71 13.29 -1.89 -5.65
N ALA A 72 13.90 -2.81 -6.41
CA ALA A 72 15.34 -3.04 -6.39
C ALA A 72 16.17 -1.81 -6.83
N ALA A 73 15.60 -0.96 -7.69
CA ALA A 73 16.28 0.21 -8.23
C ALA A 73 15.93 1.51 -7.50
N ALA A 74 14.92 1.51 -6.62
CA ALA A 74 14.35 2.73 -6.04
C ALA A 74 13.98 3.78 -7.13
N THR A 75 13.32 3.30 -8.18
CA THR A 75 12.78 4.14 -9.26
C THR A 75 11.28 3.95 -9.39
N VAL A 76 10.60 4.98 -9.88
CA VAL A 76 9.20 4.93 -10.31
C VAL A 76 9.17 4.83 -11.83
N LEU A 77 8.50 3.80 -12.33
CA LEU A 77 8.27 3.59 -13.74
C LEU A 77 6.84 4.02 -14.10
N ARG A 78 6.68 4.62 -15.28
CA ARG A 78 5.40 4.82 -15.94
C ARG A 78 5.15 3.69 -16.92
N ILE A 79 3.98 3.07 -16.84
CA ILE A 79 3.53 2.02 -17.77
C ILE A 79 2.64 2.66 -18.84
N ALA A 80 3.00 2.48 -20.10
CA ALA A 80 2.19 2.86 -21.25
C ALA A 80 1.06 1.84 -21.51
N PRO A 81 0.02 2.20 -22.29
CA PRO A 81 -1.10 1.29 -22.57
C PRO A 81 -0.73 -0.05 -23.22
N ASP A 82 0.42 -0.13 -23.89
CA ASP A 82 0.95 -1.35 -24.50
C ASP A 82 1.80 -2.20 -23.54
N GLY A 83 1.93 -1.79 -22.28
CA GLY A 83 2.70 -2.45 -21.23
C GLY A 83 4.18 -2.08 -21.22
N THR A 84 4.66 -1.21 -22.13
CA THR A 84 6.03 -0.72 -22.09
C THR A 84 6.27 0.21 -20.91
N THR A 85 7.46 0.17 -20.33
CA THR A 85 7.81 0.96 -19.16
C THR A 85 8.87 2.00 -19.50
N THR A 86 8.73 3.17 -18.88
CA THR A 86 9.72 4.25 -18.95
C THR A 86 9.97 4.77 -17.55
N GLU A 87 11.19 5.21 -17.26
CA GLU A 87 11.48 5.86 -15.98
C GLU A 87 10.68 7.18 -15.87
N TYR A 88 9.97 7.34 -14.77
CA TYR A 88 9.25 8.55 -14.42
C TYR A 88 10.03 9.39 -13.40
N ALA A 89 10.66 8.73 -12.43
CA ALA A 89 11.48 9.37 -11.42
C ALA A 89 12.48 8.37 -10.81
N ASP A 90 13.68 8.85 -10.47
CA ASP A 90 14.67 8.13 -9.68
C ASP A 90 14.74 8.77 -8.28
N PHE A 91 14.47 7.98 -7.23
CA PHE A 91 14.53 8.43 -5.84
C PHE A 91 15.60 7.71 -5.02
N SER A 92 16.56 7.07 -5.69
CA SER A 92 17.67 6.34 -5.05
C SER A 92 18.56 7.21 -4.17
N ASP A 93 18.67 8.52 -4.46
CA ASP A 93 19.38 9.49 -3.60
C ASP A 93 18.68 9.76 -2.24
N ILE A 94 17.40 9.40 -2.13
CA ILE A 94 16.61 9.50 -0.89
C ILE A 94 16.53 8.14 -0.20
N ALA A 95 16.36 7.08 -0.98
CA ALA A 95 16.21 5.73 -0.46
C ALA A 95 17.51 5.25 0.21
N THR A 96 17.40 4.81 1.47
CA THR A 96 18.52 4.19 2.20
C THR A 96 18.37 2.67 2.32
N GLY A 97 17.41 2.11 1.57
CA GLY A 97 17.15 0.69 1.38
C GLY A 97 16.34 0.48 0.10
N LEU A 98 15.73 -0.69 -0.04
CA LEU A 98 14.89 -1.02 -1.20
C LEU A 98 13.64 -0.13 -1.25
N GLY A 99 13.18 0.26 -2.45
CA GLY A 99 11.93 1.02 -2.64
C GLY A 99 10.71 0.24 -2.16
N ASN A 100 9.62 0.91 -1.80
CA ASN A 100 8.47 0.23 -1.18
C ASN A 100 7.12 0.74 -1.70
N ASP A 101 6.09 0.77 -0.86
CA ASP A 101 4.77 1.26 -1.26
C ASP A 101 4.81 2.75 -1.66
N MET A 102 3.81 3.15 -2.43
CA MET A 102 3.65 4.47 -2.99
C MET A 102 2.17 4.84 -3.09
N LEU A 103 1.86 6.07 -2.74
CA LEU A 103 0.56 6.69 -3.01
C LEU A 103 0.71 7.74 -4.11
N VAL A 104 -0.21 7.75 -5.07
CA VAL A 104 -0.37 8.86 -6.03
C VAL A 104 -1.67 9.61 -5.69
N SER A 105 -1.56 10.91 -5.44
CA SER A 105 -2.69 11.80 -5.17
C SER A 105 -3.50 12.10 -6.44
N PRO A 106 -4.77 12.54 -6.31
CA PRO A 106 -5.57 12.99 -7.47
C PRO A 106 -4.97 14.16 -8.25
N SER A 107 -4.09 14.94 -7.62
CA SER A 107 -3.32 16.03 -8.25
C SER A 107 -2.04 15.54 -8.95
N GLY A 108 -1.74 14.24 -8.93
CA GLY A 108 -0.57 13.64 -9.59
C GLY A 108 0.74 13.71 -8.79
N HIS A 109 0.71 14.16 -7.53
CA HIS A 109 1.87 14.03 -6.64
C HIS A 109 1.97 12.60 -6.14
N ALA A 110 3.16 12.00 -6.24
CA ALA A 110 3.45 10.68 -5.70
C ALA A 110 4.32 10.76 -4.44
N TYR A 111 4.08 9.87 -3.48
CA TYR A 111 4.85 9.75 -2.24
C TYR A 111 5.33 8.31 -2.14
N ALA A 112 6.64 8.08 -2.33
CA ALA A 112 7.24 6.75 -2.34
C ALA A 112 8.03 6.50 -1.04
N GLY A 113 7.78 5.35 -0.42
CA GLY A 113 8.55 4.84 0.71
C GLY A 113 9.75 3.98 0.30
N ASN A 114 10.58 3.65 1.27
CA ASN A 114 11.66 2.67 1.13
C ASN A 114 11.92 2.00 2.48
N PHE A 115 12.62 0.87 2.51
CA PHE A 115 12.87 0.11 3.73
C PHE A 115 13.78 0.84 4.73
N GLY A 116 14.72 1.64 4.23
CA GLY A 116 15.70 2.36 5.05
C GLY A 116 16.91 1.55 5.50
N PHE A 117 16.88 0.23 5.33
CA PHE A 117 17.91 -0.74 5.72
C PHE A 117 17.71 -2.06 4.95
N ALA A 118 18.67 -2.98 5.07
CA ALA A 118 18.53 -4.33 4.53
C ALA A 118 17.72 -5.23 5.49
N LEU A 119 16.42 -5.41 5.20
CA LEU A 119 15.52 -6.26 5.97
C LEU A 119 16.12 -7.66 6.21
N GLY A 120 16.09 -8.12 7.47
CA GLY A 120 16.63 -9.42 7.88
C GLY A 120 18.15 -9.51 8.01
N SER A 121 18.89 -8.47 7.59
CA SER A 121 20.37 -8.43 7.67
C SER A 121 20.92 -7.28 8.51
N GLU A 122 20.15 -6.20 8.66
CA GLU A 122 20.50 -5.03 9.45
C GLU A 122 19.41 -4.73 10.49
N ASP A 123 19.81 -4.06 11.57
CA ASP A 123 18.86 -3.50 12.54
C ASP A 123 17.99 -2.41 11.87
N PRO A 124 16.69 -2.32 12.21
CA PRO A 124 15.82 -1.28 11.68
C PRO A 124 16.34 0.13 11.94
N ARG A 125 16.34 0.96 10.89
CA ARG A 125 16.71 2.39 10.94
C ARG A 125 15.71 3.23 10.18
N THR A 126 15.54 4.47 10.64
CA THR A 126 14.64 5.42 10.00
C THR A 126 15.10 5.79 8.59
N THR A 127 14.15 6.26 7.79
CA THR A 127 14.35 6.79 6.44
C THR A 127 13.38 7.95 6.19
N ASN A 128 13.35 8.48 4.97
CA ASN A 128 12.42 9.51 4.54
C ASN A 128 11.59 9.04 3.34
N LEU A 129 10.39 9.61 3.19
CA LEU A 129 9.64 9.49 1.95
C LEU A 129 10.26 10.36 0.85
N ALA A 130 10.09 9.94 -0.40
CA ALA A 130 10.32 10.76 -1.58
C ALA A 130 8.99 11.35 -2.07
N HIS A 131 8.93 12.66 -2.21
CA HIS A 131 7.84 13.36 -2.90
C HIS A 131 8.25 13.57 -4.36
N ILE A 132 7.41 13.10 -5.28
CA ILE A 132 7.59 13.25 -6.72
C ILE A 132 6.44 14.12 -7.22
N ASP A 133 6.76 15.29 -7.74
CA ASP A 133 5.74 16.18 -8.31
C ASP A 133 5.28 15.69 -9.70
N PRO A 134 4.17 16.24 -10.25
CA PRO A 134 3.66 15.79 -11.55
C PRO A 134 4.64 15.91 -12.73
N SER A 135 5.71 16.72 -12.60
CA SER A 135 6.77 16.83 -13.60
C SER A 135 7.86 15.76 -13.47
N GLY A 136 7.79 14.91 -12.45
CA GLY A 136 8.80 13.89 -12.13
C GLY A 136 9.92 14.41 -11.22
N ARG A 137 9.83 15.64 -10.69
CA ARG A 137 10.87 16.18 -9.80
C ARG A 137 10.76 15.54 -8.43
N VAL A 138 11.88 15.00 -7.96
CA VAL A 138 12.00 14.30 -6.68
C VAL A 138 12.49 15.24 -5.58
N GLN A 139 11.87 15.18 -4.41
CA GLN A 139 12.23 15.94 -3.21
C GLN A 139 12.12 15.05 -1.96
N ARG A 140 13.04 15.23 -1.01
CA ARG A 140 12.97 14.54 0.29
C ARG A 140 11.87 15.17 1.15
N VAL A 141 10.95 14.35 1.64
CA VAL A 141 9.96 14.76 2.62
C VAL A 141 10.64 14.95 3.99
N PRO A 142 10.42 16.09 4.68
CA PRO A 142 10.95 16.28 6.02
C PRO A 142 10.24 15.37 7.03
N GLY A 143 11.01 14.82 7.97
CA GLY A 143 10.51 13.89 8.98
C GLY A 143 10.96 12.46 8.70
N GLU A 144 11.52 11.82 9.71
CA GLU A 144 12.01 10.46 9.64
C GLU A 144 10.91 9.47 10.03
N VAL A 145 10.75 8.43 9.22
CA VAL A 145 9.77 7.34 9.39
C VAL A 145 10.49 6.00 9.40
N LEU A 146 9.93 4.98 10.05
CA LEU A 146 10.53 3.66 10.13
C LEU A 146 9.69 2.64 9.36
N PHE A 147 10.28 2.13 8.27
CA PHE A 147 9.66 1.14 7.38
C PHE A 147 8.26 1.58 6.90
N PRO A 148 8.17 2.71 6.17
CA PRO A 148 6.92 3.22 5.63
C PRO A 148 6.33 2.24 4.60
N ASN A 149 5.09 1.83 4.84
CA ASN A 149 4.30 0.96 3.97
C ASN A 149 3.09 1.74 3.42
N GLY A 150 1.87 1.25 3.66
CA GLY A 150 0.63 1.81 3.14
C GLY A 150 0.47 3.30 3.42
N ALA A 151 0.05 4.05 2.40
CA ALA A 151 -0.37 5.44 2.56
C ALA A 151 -1.77 5.68 1.97
N ALA A 152 -2.53 6.58 2.59
CA ALA A 152 -3.85 7.01 2.15
C ALA A 152 -4.06 8.51 2.39
N LEU A 153 -4.84 9.17 1.52
CA LEU A 153 -5.26 10.55 1.71
C LEU A 153 -6.65 10.61 2.35
N THR A 154 -6.83 11.57 3.25
CA THR A 154 -8.17 11.94 3.73
C THR A 154 -9.04 12.47 2.60
N ALA A 155 -10.37 12.37 2.76
CA ALA A 155 -11.33 12.79 1.74
C ALA A 155 -11.15 14.26 1.29
N ASP A 156 -10.75 15.13 2.23
CA ASP A 156 -10.47 16.55 1.96
C ASP A 156 -9.09 16.81 1.33
N GLY A 157 -8.27 15.77 1.18
CA GLY A 157 -6.93 15.82 0.62
C GLY A 157 -5.89 16.53 1.49
N ARG A 158 -6.22 16.88 2.75
CA ARG A 158 -5.35 17.71 3.61
C ARG A 158 -4.44 16.92 4.53
N THR A 159 -4.69 15.63 4.71
CA THR A 159 -3.88 14.76 5.56
C THR A 159 -3.49 13.51 4.78
N LEU A 160 -2.20 13.20 4.77
CA LEU A 160 -1.68 11.90 4.34
C LEU A 160 -1.46 11.04 5.58
N LEU A 161 -2.11 9.88 5.62
CA LEU A 161 -1.90 8.86 6.63
C LEU A 161 -0.91 7.82 6.11
N LEU A 162 -0.03 7.34 6.98
CA LEU A 162 1.07 6.44 6.63
C LEU A 162 1.20 5.34 7.69
N ALA A 163 1.20 4.09 7.28
CA ALA A 163 1.57 2.98 8.15
C ALA A 163 3.08 2.87 8.29
N GLU A 164 3.54 2.82 9.54
CA GLU A 164 4.93 2.56 9.88
C GLU A 164 5.03 1.25 10.66
N THR A 165 5.56 0.22 9.99
CA THR A 165 5.48 -1.16 10.46
C THR A 165 6.21 -1.38 11.77
N PHE A 166 7.46 -0.88 11.89
CA PHE A 166 8.29 -1.13 13.08
C PHE A 166 8.21 -0.03 14.14
N THR A 167 7.40 1.02 13.94
CA THR A 167 6.98 1.91 15.04
C THR A 167 5.55 1.62 15.50
N HIS A 168 4.90 0.61 14.92
CA HIS A 168 3.58 0.12 15.30
C HIS A 168 2.54 1.24 15.33
N ARG A 169 2.54 2.11 14.32
CA ARG A 169 1.66 3.27 14.29
C ARG A 169 1.17 3.62 12.90
N ILE A 170 0.08 4.37 12.87
CA ILE A 170 -0.29 5.19 11.73
C ILE A 170 0.16 6.62 12.04
N SER A 171 0.97 7.18 11.16
CA SER A 171 1.40 8.57 11.18
C SER A 171 0.54 9.44 10.27
N ALA A 172 0.57 10.74 10.50
CA ALA A 172 -0.09 11.75 9.69
C ALA A 172 0.89 12.86 9.29
N PHE A 173 0.73 13.36 8.07
CA PHE A 173 1.34 14.57 7.56
C PHE A 173 0.24 15.55 7.12
N ASP A 174 0.49 16.84 7.31
CA ASP A 174 -0.30 17.88 6.64
C ASP A 174 0.15 18.00 5.18
N VAL A 175 -0.82 18.08 4.27
CA VAL A 175 -0.61 18.16 2.81
C VAL A 175 -0.89 19.60 2.35
N ALA A 176 0.12 20.25 1.79
CA ALA A 176 -0.02 21.56 1.19
C ALA A 176 -0.59 21.50 -0.23
N ALA A 177 -0.99 22.66 -0.78
CA ALA A 177 -1.55 22.75 -2.13
C ALA A 177 -0.57 22.36 -3.25
N ASP A 178 0.74 22.44 -3.00
CA ASP A 178 1.80 21.99 -3.90
C ASP A 178 2.23 20.53 -3.66
N GLY A 179 1.46 19.79 -2.85
CA GLY A 179 1.74 18.42 -2.45
C GLY A 179 2.87 18.27 -1.45
N SER A 180 3.50 19.35 -0.96
CA SER A 180 4.52 19.21 0.08
C SER A 180 3.91 18.67 1.38
N LEU A 181 4.64 17.76 2.03
CA LEU A 181 4.25 17.16 3.30
C LEU A 181 5.00 17.84 4.45
N SER A 182 4.31 18.09 5.55
CA SER A 182 4.87 18.66 6.77
C SER A 182 4.18 18.15 8.03
N ASN A 183 4.66 18.57 9.20
CA ASN A 183 4.00 18.29 10.48
C ASN A 183 3.75 16.78 10.74
N LEU A 184 4.79 15.96 10.55
CA LEU A 184 4.77 14.54 10.89
C LEU A 184 4.38 14.37 12.36
N ARG A 185 3.33 13.59 12.61
CA ARG A 185 2.82 13.27 13.94
C ARG A 185 2.22 11.87 13.98
N THR A 186 2.15 11.28 15.17
CA THR A 186 1.38 10.05 15.39
C THR A 186 -0.12 10.37 15.28
N TRP A 187 -0.83 9.63 14.43
CA TRP A 187 -2.30 9.68 14.34
C TRP A 187 -2.95 8.58 15.17
N ALA A 188 -2.39 7.36 15.14
CA ALA A 188 -2.80 6.24 15.98
C ALA A 188 -1.57 5.42 16.40
N GLN A 189 -1.39 5.23 17.70
CA GLN A 189 -0.39 4.29 18.23
C GLN A 189 -1.06 2.94 18.44
N LEU A 190 -0.46 1.87 17.93
CA LEU A 190 -0.93 0.50 18.11
C LEU A 190 -0.06 -0.23 19.14
N PRO A 191 -0.58 -1.32 19.74
CA PRO A 191 0.24 -2.33 20.41
C PRO A 191 1.38 -2.84 19.53
N ASP A 192 2.51 -3.20 20.13
CA ASP A 192 3.71 -3.73 19.44
C ASP A 192 3.49 -5.10 18.77
N THR A 193 2.38 -5.77 19.08
CA THR A 193 1.92 -6.97 18.38
C THR A 193 1.35 -6.68 16.98
N TYR A 194 1.07 -5.42 16.65
CA TYR A 194 0.57 -5.01 15.33
C TYR A 194 1.67 -4.42 14.46
N HIS A 195 1.77 -4.91 13.24
CA HIS A 195 2.72 -4.47 12.22
C HIS A 195 1.92 -3.89 11.05
N PRO A 196 1.49 -2.62 11.12
CA PRO A 196 0.67 -2.04 10.08
C PRO A 196 1.46 -1.97 8.77
N ASP A 197 0.83 -2.45 7.70
CA ASP A 197 1.41 -2.53 6.36
C ASP A 197 0.55 -1.74 5.36
N GLY A 198 0.01 -2.33 4.29
CA GLY A 198 -0.85 -1.64 3.33
C GLY A 198 -2.19 -1.20 3.95
N ILE A 199 -2.60 0.03 3.67
CA ILE A 199 -3.78 0.65 4.29
C ILE A 199 -4.86 1.13 3.30
N ALA A 200 -6.10 1.20 3.79
CA ALA A 200 -7.23 1.81 3.11
C ALA A 200 -8.07 2.66 4.08
N LEU A 201 -8.53 3.83 3.62
CA LEU A 201 -9.40 4.71 4.40
C LEU A 201 -10.88 4.43 4.11
N ASP A 202 -11.69 4.34 5.17
CA ASP A 202 -13.16 4.29 5.04
C ASP A 202 -13.85 5.65 5.25
N GLY A 203 -15.08 5.75 4.77
CA GLY A 203 -15.90 6.97 4.80
C GLY A 203 -16.26 7.46 6.20
N ASP A 204 -16.07 6.63 7.23
CA ASP A 204 -16.26 7.01 8.64
C ASP A 204 -14.96 7.59 9.26
N GLY A 205 -13.88 7.71 8.48
CA GLY A 205 -12.58 8.21 8.92
C GLY A 205 -11.69 7.19 9.63
N GLY A 206 -12.00 5.88 9.51
CA GLY A 206 -11.15 4.81 10.03
C GLY A 206 -10.17 4.28 9.00
N VAL A 207 -9.01 3.83 9.47
CA VAL A 207 -7.97 3.22 8.65
C VAL A 207 -8.03 1.71 8.81
N TRP A 208 -8.21 0.99 7.71
CA TRP A 208 -7.97 -0.44 7.61
C TRP A 208 -6.51 -0.67 7.28
N PHE A 209 -5.84 -1.58 8.01
CA PHE A 209 -4.46 -1.96 7.74
C PHE A 209 -4.31 -3.48 7.76
N GLY A 210 -3.41 -4.01 6.93
CA GLY A 210 -2.93 -5.39 7.06
C GLY A 210 -1.98 -5.51 8.25
N ASN A 211 -2.21 -6.49 9.13
CA ASN A 211 -1.27 -6.85 10.19
C ASN A 211 -0.22 -7.82 9.63
N ALA A 212 0.80 -7.28 8.96
CA ALA A 212 1.84 -8.08 8.32
C ALA A 212 2.75 -8.77 9.35
N LEU A 213 3.68 -9.60 8.87
CA LEU A 213 4.66 -10.33 9.70
C LEU A 213 4.04 -11.17 10.83
N THR A 214 2.72 -11.38 10.80
CA THR A 214 1.93 -12.02 11.85
C THR A 214 1.26 -13.25 11.27
N LEU A 215 1.33 -14.36 12.00
CA LEU A 215 0.70 -15.64 11.66
C LEU A 215 -0.20 -16.09 12.80
N GLY A 216 -1.08 -17.06 12.50
CA GLY A 216 -2.04 -17.59 13.47
C GLY A 216 -3.25 -16.68 13.64
N ASP A 217 -3.86 -16.74 14.83
CA ASP A 217 -5.17 -16.15 15.10
C ASP A 217 -5.19 -14.61 15.06
N ASP A 218 -4.02 -13.98 15.26
CA ASP A 218 -3.84 -12.51 15.23
C ASP A 218 -3.50 -11.98 13.82
N SER A 219 -3.41 -12.85 12.82
CA SER A 219 -3.30 -12.41 11.43
C SER A 219 -4.66 -11.95 10.90
N GLY A 220 -4.67 -10.78 10.29
CA GLY A 220 -5.87 -10.21 9.72
C GLY A 220 -5.72 -8.74 9.35
N PHE A 221 -6.83 -8.19 8.89
CA PHE A 221 -6.98 -6.78 8.58
C PHE A 221 -7.78 -6.11 9.67
N TYR A 222 -7.24 -5.04 10.23
CA TYR A 222 -7.81 -4.38 11.38
C TYR A 222 -8.18 -2.95 11.03
N ARG A 223 -9.29 -2.47 11.61
CA ARG A 223 -9.70 -1.08 11.52
C ARG A 223 -9.30 -0.35 12.78
N VAL A 224 -8.55 0.73 12.64
CA VAL A 224 -8.19 1.66 13.71
C VAL A 224 -8.77 3.04 13.45
N VAL A 225 -9.15 3.74 14.51
CA VAL A 225 -9.52 5.16 14.46
C VAL A 225 -8.44 6.03 15.09
N GLU A 226 -8.52 7.34 14.86
CA GLU A 226 -7.59 8.30 15.45
C GLU A 226 -7.47 8.08 16.96
N GLY A 227 -6.24 8.09 17.47
CA GLY A 227 -5.93 7.78 18.87
C GLY A 227 -5.56 6.32 19.14
N GLY A 228 -5.83 5.38 18.23
CA GLY A 228 -5.35 3.98 18.34
C GLY A 228 -6.40 2.92 18.69
N ASP A 229 -7.68 3.31 18.83
CA ASP A 229 -8.73 2.34 19.14
C ASP A 229 -9.03 1.42 17.94
N VAL A 230 -8.77 0.12 18.11
CA VAL A 230 -9.08 -0.91 17.11
C VAL A 230 -10.54 -1.33 17.22
N THR A 231 -11.34 -1.05 16.17
CA THR A 231 -12.79 -1.20 16.21
C THR A 231 -13.29 -2.44 15.49
N ASP A 232 -12.59 -2.91 14.45
CA ASP A 232 -13.03 -4.01 13.60
C ASP A 232 -11.85 -4.90 13.18
N CYS A 233 -12.15 -6.16 12.80
CA CYS A 233 -11.18 -7.13 12.27
C CYS A 233 -11.82 -8.03 11.19
N VAL A 234 -11.06 -8.33 10.14
CA VAL A 234 -11.27 -9.46 9.23
C VAL A 234 -10.10 -10.42 9.42
N SER A 235 -10.34 -11.58 10.02
CA SER A 235 -9.29 -12.55 10.36
C SER A 235 -8.88 -13.38 9.14
N THR A 236 -7.57 -13.59 8.96
CA THR A 236 -6.98 -14.39 7.89
C THR A 236 -5.92 -15.35 8.47
N PRO A 237 -6.33 -16.31 9.30
CA PRO A 237 -5.39 -17.18 9.99
C PRO A 237 -4.65 -18.04 8.96
N GLY A 238 -3.32 -17.96 8.98
CA GLY A 238 -2.45 -18.75 8.09
C GLY A 238 -1.85 -18.00 6.90
N THR A 239 -2.13 -16.71 6.75
CA THR A 239 -1.47 -15.83 5.78
C THR A 239 -0.89 -14.62 6.48
N TRP A 240 0.07 -13.92 5.87
CA TRP A 240 0.30 -12.51 6.17
C TRP A 240 -0.79 -11.68 5.51
N ALA A 241 -1.44 -10.82 6.29
CA ALA A 241 -2.33 -9.78 5.79
C ALA A 241 -1.47 -8.58 5.37
N VAL A 242 -1.26 -8.40 4.07
CA VAL A 242 -0.28 -7.44 3.56
C VAL A 242 -0.92 -6.09 3.26
N ALA A 243 -1.96 -6.05 2.43
CA ALA A 243 -2.55 -4.79 2.01
C ALA A 243 -4.04 -4.91 1.66
N CYS A 244 -4.78 -3.80 1.77
CA CYS A 244 -6.20 -3.78 1.45
C CYS A 244 -6.60 -2.52 0.68
N ALA A 245 -7.71 -2.61 -0.06
CA ALA A 245 -8.32 -1.47 -0.74
C ALA A 245 -9.84 -1.64 -0.81
N PHE A 246 -10.57 -0.53 -0.70
CA PHE A 246 -11.99 -0.52 -1.02
C PHE A 246 -12.21 -0.46 -2.52
N GLY A 247 -13.20 -1.19 -3.02
CA GLY A 247 -13.57 -1.24 -4.42
C GLY A 247 -15.00 -1.72 -4.63
N GLY A 248 -15.31 -2.10 -5.87
CA GLY A 248 -16.68 -2.34 -6.33
C GLY A 248 -17.40 -1.03 -6.71
N PRO A 249 -18.55 -1.11 -7.41
CA PRO A 249 -19.28 0.08 -7.87
C PRO A 249 -19.72 1.04 -6.74
N GLY A 250 -19.93 0.52 -5.52
CA GLY A 250 -20.28 1.29 -4.33
C GLY A 250 -19.12 1.61 -3.40
N LEU A 251 -17.88 1.22 -3.75
CA LEU A 251 -16.73 1.21 -2.85
C LEU A 251 -17.00 0.47 -1.52
N ASP A 252 -17.90 -0.50 -1.50
CA ASP A 252 -18.41 -1.21 -0.32
C ASP A 252 -17.83 -2.63 -0.16
N VAL A 253 -16.89 -3.00 -1.03
CA VAL A 253 -16.12 -4.25 -0.95
C VAL A 253 -14.70 -3.93 -0.52
N LEU A 254 -14.25 -4.50 0.59
CA LEU A 254 -12.85 -4.45 1.02
C LEU A 254 -12.11 -5.65 0.41
N TYR A 255 -11.19 -5.39 -0.51
CA TYR A 255 -10.28 -6.37 -1.08
C TYR A 255 -9.06 -6.53 -0.19
N LEU A 256 -8.63 -7.77 0.02
CA LEU A 256 -7.64 -8.19 1.00
C LEU A 256 -6.55 -9.01 0.32
N MET A 257 -5.31 -8.51 0.28
CA MET A 257 -4.17 -9.22 -0.27
C MET A 257 -3.50 -10.05 0.82
N CYS A 258 -3.61 -11.37 0.68
CA CYS A 258 -3.18 -12.35 1.65
C CYS A 258 -2.06 -13.22 1.06
N ASN A 259 -0.95 -13.34 1.78
CA ASN A 259 0.22 -14.08 1.29
C ASN A 259 0.61 -15.18 2.28
N THR A 260 0.58 -16.45 1.86
CA THR A 260 1.13 -17.55 2.65
C THR A 260 2.65 -17.56 2.47
N THR A 261 3.35 -17.00 3.45
CA THR A 261 4.81 -16.93 3.48
C THR A 261 5.32 -16.81 4.92
N THR A 262 6.64 -16.83 5.08
CA THR A 262 7.39 -16.55 6.31
C THR A 262 8.51 -15.57 5.97
N LEU A 263 9.20 -15.00 6.96
CA LEU A 263 10.34 -14.11 6.65
C LEU A 263 11.47 -14.85 5.91
N GLU A 264 11.71 -16.12 6.25
CA GLU A 264 12.65 -16.99 5.54
C GLU A 264 12.20 -17.24 4.10
N ASP A 265 10.96 -17.68 3.91
CA ASP A 265 10.42 -17.93 2.56
C ASP A 265 10.39 -16.66 1.71
N PHE A 266 10.04 -15.51 2.30
CA PHE A 266 10.04 -14.21 1.64
C PHE A 266 11.43 -13.86 1.10
N HIS A 267 12.49 -14.01 1.90
CA HIS A 267 13.86 -13.78 1.45
C HIS A 267 14.30 -14.73 0.33
N GLU A 268 13.74 -15.94 0.31
CA GLU A 268 14.02 -16.94 -0.72
C GLU A 268 13.06 -16.85 -1.92
N GLY A 269 12.22 -15.81 -1.99
CA GLY A 269 11.29 -15.57 -3.09
C GLY A 269 10.12 -16.55 -3.16
N ARG A 270 9.77 -17.19 -2.04
CA ARG A 270 8.69 -18.16 -1.93
C ARG A 270 7.48 -17.55 -1.22
N SER A 271 6.36 -17.53 -1.93
CA SER A 271 5.08 -17.13 -1.37
C SER A 271 3.95 -17.68 -2.24
N THR A 272 2.78 -17.86 -1.64
CA THR A 272 1.53 -18.11 -2.37
C THR A 272 0.55 -16.98 -2.05
N GLY A 273 0.25 -16.16 -3.05
CA GLY A 273 -0.62 -15.01 -2.94
C GLY A 273 -2.07 -15.33 -3.30
N SER A 274 -2.99 -14.67 -2.62
CA SER A 274 -4.42 -14.72 -2.87
C SER A 274 -5.09 -13.39 -2.56
N VAL A 275 -6.26 -13.19 -3.13
CA VAL A 275 -7.14 -12.07 -2.79
C VAL A 275 -8.40 -12.63 -2.16
N ALA A 276 -8.80 -12.07 -1.03
CA ALA A 276 -10.11 -12.25 -0.44
C ALA A 276 -10.91 -10.95 -0.49
N THR A 277 -12.22 -11.04 -0.27
CA THR A 277 -13.13 -9.89 -0.20
C THR A 277 -13.95 -9.95 1.08
N ALA A 278 -14.28 -8.79 1.64
CA ALA A 278 -15.17 -8.68 2.80
C ALA A 278 -16.12 -7.49 2.65
N SER A 279 -17.36 -7.66 3.11
CA SER A 279 -18.31 -6.57 3.30
C SER A 279 -18.29 -6.15 4.77
N VAL A 280 -17.67 -5.00 5.06
CA VAL A 280 -17.44 -4.53 6.43
C VAL A 280 -18.50 -3.54 6.92
N GLY A 281 -19.53 -3.30 6.10
CA GLY A 281 -20.63 -2.37 6.39
C GLY A 281 -20.23 -0.90 6.32
N ARG A 282 -19.17 -0.58 5.57
CA ARG A 282 -18.63 0.76 5.32
C ARG A 282 -18.18 0.86 3.87
N THR A 283 -18.10 2.09 3.36
CA THR A 283 -17.57 2.38 2.03
C THR A 283 -16.18 2.98 2.13
N GLY A 284 -15.37 2.81 1.09
CA GLY A 284 -14.11 3.52 0.92
C GLY A 284 -14.31 5.02 0.66
N VAL A 285 -13.20 5.73 0.63
CA VAL A 285 -13.14 7.16 0.29
C VAL A 285 -12.68 7.33 -1.15
N THR A 286 -13.37 8.18 -1.90
CA THR A 286 -12.83 8.78 -3.12
C THR A 286 -12.20 10.12 -2.73
N PRO A 287 -10.86 10.27 -2.81
CA PRO A 287 -10.23 11.56 -2.52
C PRO A 287 -10.79 12.66 -3.43
N ALA A 288 -10.97 13.87 -2.89
CA ALA A 288 -11.51 14.99 -3.67
C ALA A 288 -10.68 15.24 -4.95
N GLY A 289 -11.37 15.40 -6.08
CA GLY A 289 -10.75 15.70 -7.39
C GLY A 289 -10.48 14.47 -8.28
N ALA A 290 -10.86 13.26 -7.88
CA ALA A 290 -10.72 12.04 -8.69
C ALA A 290 -11.88 11.82 -9.70
N GLY A 291 -12.50 12.89 -10.22
CA GLY A 291 -13.68 12.82 -11.08
C GLY A 291 -13.61 13.72 -12.31
#